data_AF-A0A0F6YMJ7-F1
#
_entry.id   AF-A0A0F6YMJ7-F1
#
_cell.length_a   1.000
_cell.length_b   1.000
_cell.length_c   1.000
_cell.angle_alpha   90.00
_cell.angle_beta   90.00
_cell.angle_gamma   90.00
#
_symmetry.space_group_name_H-M   'P 1'
#
loop_
_entity.id
_entity.type
_entity.pdbx_description
1 polymer ?
#
loop_
_entity_poly.entity_id
_entity_poly.type
_entity_poly.pdbx_seq_one_letter_code
_entity_poly.pdbx_strand_id
1 'polypeptide(L)'
;MVDGGGTQTPDARTTTIDAGPAGTCDERLVPLVYNGTREPTAMPLTPGQILAIGSWDGCSGTFITDEWVLTARHCGIRVGGSFCVGADPRNPNVCFTAAQVQNHPSQDMTLVRMDAAASSRIAELEPIAINTTMLDDTWLGRTAEAAGYGQQEDGSSGEREFTAEPIVAFESPQFLVIDGMGERGVCFGDSGGPVMIVADDGSVRVAGDLSYGDPNCLGQDRYSRTDLAVEWIESFTGPTNGSTDCATLGSEGRCVGETAVWCDGETPRSERCETCGWDAAAEGYRCITAADPCEGLDEAGACAGVVARWCDRGVVRERDCAACDDGTCGRVDGRVGCVDDPCGGVDYLGRCDGDVAVWCHEGTMLRTRDCAAEGLRCEYVNDRVGYFCAR
;
A
#
# COMPACT_ATOMS: atom_id res chain seq x y z
N MET A 1 37.97 -32.00 -73.63
CA MET A 1 38.40 -33.40 -73.54
C MET A 1 38.93 -33.60 -72.13
N VAL A 2 38.10 -34.22 -71.27
CA VAL A 2 38.33 -35.54 -70.62
C VAL A 2 39.28 -35.38 -69.40
N ASP A 3 38.69 -35.23 -68.21
CA ASP A 3 38.58 -36.23 -67.10
C ASP A 3 39.86 -36.30 -66.25
N GLY A 4 39.86 -36.39 -64.92
CA GLY A 4 38.80 -36.48 -63.92
C GLY A 4 39.41 -36.78 -62.54
N GLY A 5 38.57 -36.75 -61.49
CA GLY A 5 38.73 -37.56 -60.28
C GLY A 5 39.63 -37.06 -59.13
N GLY A 6 39.00 -36.84 -57.96
CA GLY A 6 39.55 -37.34 -56.70
C GLY A 6 39.94 -36.35 -55.60
N THR A 7 39.13 -36.38 -54.53
CA THR A 7 39.54 -36.44 -53.10
C THR A 7 40.05 -35.21 -52.34
N GLN A 8 39.42 -35.04 -51.17
CA GLN A 8 39.94 -34.56 -49.87
C GLN A 8 40.06 -33.04 -49.60
N THR A 9 39.15 -32.59 -48.71
CA THR A 9 39.24 -31.58 -47.63
C THR A 9 40.53 -30.76 -47.46
N PRO A 10 40.40 -29.46 -47.11
CA PRO A 10 41.37 -28.77 -46.26
C PRO A 10 40.80 -28.54 -44.85
N ASP A 11 41.27 -29.38 -43.93
CA ASP A 11 41.89 -29.00 -42.65
C ASP A 11 41.28 -27.83 -41.86
N ALA A 12 40.18 -28.10 -41.16
CA ALA A 12 39.83 -27.38 -39.96
C ALA A 12 40.72 -27.90 -38.83
N ARG A 13 41.66 -27.08 -38.36
CA ARG A 13 42.46 -27.39 -37.18
C ARG A 13 41.54 -27.63 -35.99
N THR A 14 41.54 -28.88 -35.57
CA THR A 14 40.97 -29.42 -34.35
C THR A 14 41.63 -28.78 -33.13
N THR A 15 40.84 -28.12 -32.29
CA THR A 15 41.12 -28.06 -30.84
C THR A 15 40.09 -28.92 -30.15
N THR A 16 40.58 -30.07 -29.70
CA THR A 16 39.91 -31.05 -28.84
C THR A 16 39.44 -30.41 -27.53
N ILE A 17 38.14 -30.48 -27.26
CA ILE A 17 37.58 -30.27 -25.92
C ILE A 17 37.69 -31.62 -25.20
N ASP A 18 38.52 -31.64 -24.16
CA ASP A 18 38.68 -32.79 -23.27
C ASP A 18 37.57 -32.77 -22.20
N ALA A 19 36.99 -33.94 -21.93
CA ALA A 19 35.86 -34.12 -21.04
C ALA A 19 36.31 -34.18 -19.57
N GLY A 20 35.79 -33.28 -18.73
CA GLY A 20 35.85 -33.36 -17.27
C GLY A 20 34.59 -34.03 -16.68
N PRO A 21 34.68 -34.67 -15.49
CA PRO A 21 33.70 -35.65 -15.04
C PRO A 21 32.43 -35.05 -14.41
N ALA A 22 31.43 -35.93 -14.29
CA ALA A 22 30.04 -35.71 -13.92
C ALA A 22 29.78 -34.97 -12.60
N GLY A 23 28.79 -34.09 -12.61
CA GLY A 23 28.17 -33.50 -11.43
C GLY A 23 27.29 -32.29 -11.75
N THR A 24 25.97 -32.55 -11.82
CA THR A 24 24.82 -31.61 -11.79
C THR A 24 24.68 -30.56 -12.89
N CYS A 25 23.68 -30.77 -13.74
CA CYS A 25 22.98 -29.72 -14.48
C CYS A 25 22.12 -28.93 -13.49
N ASP A 26 22.42 -27.65 -13.29
CA ASP A 26 21.50 -26.70 -12.68
C ASP A 26 21.66 -25.34 -13.38
N GLU A 27 20.66 -24.98 -14.20
CA GLU A 27 20.53 -23.67 -14.88
C GLU A 27 19.66 -22.71 -14.05
N ARG A 28 19.68 -22.81 -12.73
CA ARG A 28 19.07 -21.83 -11.83
C ARG A 28 20.14 -21.39 -10.86
N LEU A 29 19.97 -20.18 -10.32
CA LEU A 29 20.77 -19.49 -9.31
C LEU A 29 21.60 -18.33 -9.86
N VAL A 30 20.95 -17.18 -10.07
CA VAL A 30 21.51 -15.89 -9.67
C VAL A 30 20.36 -14.93 -9.33
N PRO A 31 20.19 -14.43 -8.08
CA PRO A 31 19.30 -13.31 -7.84
C PRO A 31 19.96 -11.95 -7.56
N LEU A 32 19.33 -10.92 -8.14
CA LEU A 32 19.56 -9.45 -8.20
C LEU A 32 18.37 -8.76 -7.48
N VAL A 33 18.11 -7.44 -7.59
CA VAL A 33 16.85 -6.81 -7.06
C VAL A 33 15.61 -7.53 -7.62
N TYR A 34 15.04 -8.51 -6.93
CA TYR A 34 14.21 -9.52 -7.59
C TYR A 34 12.69 -9.26 -7.47
N ASN A 35 11.90 -9.66 -8.47
CA ASN A 35 10.46 -10.00 -8.33
C ASN A 35 9.51 -8.92 -7.77
N GLY A 36 9.82 -7.63 -7.93
CA GLY A 36 8.85 -6.56 -7.70
C GLY A 36 7.65 -6.65 -8.65
N THR A 37 6.55 -6.01 -8.32
CA THR A 37 5.34 -5.97 -9.14
C THR A 37 4.94 -4.55 -9.48
N ARG A 38 4.43 -4.34 -10.70
CA ARG A 38 3.96 -3.03 -11.19
C ARG A 38 2.76 -2.49 -10.43
N GLU A 39 2.02 -3.39 -9.81
CA GLU A 39 0.85 -3.12 -9.01
C GLU A 39 1.07 -3.70 -7.60
N PRO A 40 0.47 -3.11 -6.55
CA PRO A 40 0.54 -3.64 -5.20
C PRO A 40 -0.12 -5.02 -5.13
N THR A 41 0.45 -5.89 -4.32
CA THR A 41 0.05 -7.29 -4.16
C THR A 41 -0.40 -7.64 -2.76
N ALA A 42 0.00 -6.85 -1.75
CA ALA A 42 -0.32 -7.09 -0.36
C ALA A 42 -1.16 -5.98 0.27
N MET A 43 -1.05 -4.74 -0.22
CA MET A 43 -1.82 -3.61 0.24
C MET A 43 -2.97 -3.33 -0.74
N PRO A 44 -4.23 -3.20 -0.26
CA PRO A 44 -5.36 -2.85 -1.10
C PRO A 44 -5.38 -1.35 -1.40
N LEU A 45 -4.32 -0.83 -2.04
CA LEU A 45 -4.22 0.58 -2.41
C LEU A 45 -5.26 0.93 -3.48
N THR A 46 -5.88 2.09 -3.34
CA THR A 46 -6.68 2.67 -4.43
C THR A 46 -5.77 3.13 -5.57
N PRO A 47 -6.29 3.27 -6.81
CA PRO A 47 -5.54 3.90 -7.90
C PRO A 47 -5.02 5.30 -7.54
N GLY A 48 -5.76 6.04 -6.71
CA GLY A 48 -5.35 7.35 -6.21
C GLY A 48 -4.18 7.30 -5.24
N GLN A 49 -4.18 6.32 -4.34
CA GLN A 49 -3.07 6.09 -3.40
C GLN A 49 -1.81 5.62 -4.11
N ILE A 50 -1.95 4.80 -5.16
CA ILE A 50 -0.83 4.44 -6.03
C ILE A 50 -0.19 5.70 -6.66
N LEU A 51 -1.01 6.69 -7.07
CA LEU A 51 -0.54 7.97 -7.62
C LEU A 51 0.14 8.89 -6.60
N ALA A 52 -0.05 8.66 -5.29
CA ALA A 52 0.62 9.44 -4.24
C ALA A 52 2.13 9.19 -4.17
N ILE A 53 2.61 8.09 -4.74
CA ILE A 53 4.01 7.66 -4.72
C ILE A 53 4.75 8.22 -5.93
N GLY A 54 5.82 8.98 -5.68
CA GLY A 54 6.57 9.71 -6.72
C GLY A 54 8.08 9.66 -6.56
N SER A 55 8.79 10.30 -7.50
CA SER A 55 10.24 10.32 -7.62
C SER A 55 10.84 11.72 -7.49
N TRP A 56 12.01 11.80 -6.84
CA TRP A 56 12.88 12.97 -6.68
C TRP A 56 14.15 12.90 -7.55
N ASP A 57 14.16 12.07 -8.60
CA ASP A 57 15.36 11.79 -9.44
C ASP A 57 16.51 11.19 -8.61
N GLY A 58 16.41 9.89 -8.33
CA GLY A 58 17.37 9.14 -7.51
C GLY A 58 16.94 8.91 -6.05
N CYS A 59 15.78 9.44 -5.67
CA CYS A 59 15.03 9.05 -4.47
C CYS A 59 13.54 8.92 -4.81
N SER A 60 12.80 8.35 -3.88
CA SER A 60 11.35 8.21 -3.91
C SER A 60 10.70 8.99 -2.75
N GLY A 61 9.38 9.10 -2.76
CA GLY A 61 8.61 9.75 -1.70
C GLY A 61 7.12 9.51 -1.88
N THR A 62 6.32 9.92 -0.90
CA THR A 62 4.86 9.73 -0.93
C THR A 62 4.12 10.91 -0.36
N PHE A 63 3.06 11.36 -1.05
CA PHE A 63 2.10 12.30 -0.48
C PHE A 63 1.38 11.66 0.72
N ILE A 64 1.59 12.24 1.90
CA ILE A 64 0.94 11.83 3.15
C ILE A 64 -0.24 12.75 3.52
N THR A 65 -0.30 13.91 2.88
CA THR A 65 -1.46 14.81 2.80
C THR A 65 -1.52 15.40 1.39
N ASP A 66 -2.52 16.20 1.09
CA ASP A 66 -2.67 16.81 -0.24
C ASP A 66 -1.53 17.79 -0.59
N GLU A 67 -0.79 18.31 0.39
CA GLU A 67 0.31 19.27 0.15
C GLU A 67 1.69 18.77 0.58
N TRP A 68 1.78 17.69 1.34
CA TRP A 68 3.03 17.25 1.97
C TRP A 68 3.47 15.87 1.52
N VAL A 69 4.71 15.78 1.08
CA VAL A 69 5.42 14.55 0.73
C VAL A 69 6.37 14.17 1.87
N LEU A 70 6.33 12.90 2.25
CA LEU A 70 7.31 12.25 3.12
C LEU A 70 8.42 11.62 2.26
N THR A 71 9.67 11.78 2.69
CA THR A 71 10.87 11.17 2.08
C THR A 71 12.01 11.10 3.11
N ALA A 72 13.15 10.53 2.75
CA ALA A 72 14.30 10.40 3.65
C ALA A 72 15.15 11.69 3.68
N ARG A 73 15.80 11.95 4.82
CA ARG A 73 16.69 13.12 4.98
C ARG A 73 17.97 13.00 4.16
N HIS A 74 18.52 11.81 4.00
CA HIS A 74 19.74 11.61 3.21
C HIS A 74 19.54 11.91 1.71
N CYS A 75 18.29 11.94 1.21
CA CYS A 75 17.98 12.37 -0.16
C CYS A 75 18.34 13.84 -0.42
N GLY A 76 18.53 14.66 0.63
CA GLY A 76 19.09 15.99 0.50
C GLY A 76 18.23 16.97 -0.31
N ILE A 77 16.90 16.78 -0.28
CA ILE A 77 15.93 17.61 -1.00
C ILE A 77 16.08 19.09 -0.59
N ARG A 78 15.94 19.98 -1.55
CA ARG A 78 16.03 21.44 -1.36
C ARG A 78 14.81 22.11 -1.96
N VAL A 79 14.49 23.31 -1.47
CA VAL A 79 13.49 24.18 -2.11
C VAL A 79 13.86 24.37 -3.59
N GLY A 80 12.87 24.19 -4.47
CA GLY A 80 13.05 24.15 -5.92
C GLY A 80 13.32 22.77 -6.51
N GLY A 81 13.47 21.72 -5.69
CA GLY A 81 13.54 20.34 -6.17
C GLY A 81 12.24 19.91 -6.86
N SER A 82 12.33 18.99 -7.83
CA SER A 82 11.19 18.49 -8.59
C SER A 82 10.76 17.12 -8.07
N PHE A 83 9.47 16.96 -7.75
CA PHE A 83 8.85 15.68 -7.39
C PHE A 83 7.83 15.29 -8.45
N CYS A 84 7.99 14.14 -9.07
CA CYS A 84 7.14 13.71 -10.18
C CYS A 84 6.39 12.43 -9.83
N VAL A 85 5.10 12.38 -10.15
CA VAL A 85 4.22 11.22 -9.94
C VAL A 85 3.78 10.65 -11.28
N GLY A 86 3.57 9.34 -11.33
CA GLY A 86 3.22 8.59 -12.53
C GLY A 86 3.98 7.29 -12.62
N ALA A 87 3.52 6.34 -13.44
CA ALA A 87 4.16 5.03 -13.51
C ALA A 87 5.63 5.10 -14.00
N ASP A 88 5.94 5.98 -14.96
CA ASP A 88 7.30 6.18 -15.50
C ASP A 88 7.79 7.61 -15.20
N PRO A 89 8.79 7.83 -14.33
CA PRO A 89 9.37 9.15 -14.05
C PRO A 89 9.99 9.86 -15.25
N ARG A 90 10.28 9.17 -16.36
CA ARG A 90 10.75 9.79 -17.61
C ARG A 90 9.59 10.37 -18.42
N ASN A 91 8.37 9.90 -18.18
CA ASN A 91 7.14 10.43 -18.73
C ASN A 91 6.08 10.57 -17.63
N PRO A 92 6.32 11.45 -16.64
CA PRO A 92 5.48 11.56 -15.46
C PRO A 92 4.12 12.15 -15.82
N ASN A 93 3.10 11.81 -15.04
CA ASN A 93 1.76 12.38 -15.18
C ASN A 93 1.79 13.87 -14.83
N VAL A 94 2.44 14.21 -13.70
CA VAL A 94 2.68 15.59 -13.29
C VAL A 94 3.91 15.68 -12.39
N CYS A 95 4.46 16.89 -12.31
CA CYS A 95 5.50 17.22 -11.34
C CYS A 95 5.08 18.39 -10.45
N PHE A 96 5.66 18.42 -9.25
CA PHE A 96 5.53 19.42 -8.20
C PHE A 96 6.90 20.00 -7.88
N THR A 97 6.92 21.23 -7.38
CA THR A 97 8.15 21.88 -6.93
C THR A 97 8.15 21.98 -5.42
N ALA A 98 9.26 21.60 -4.78
CA ALA A 98 9.45 21.75 -3.34
C ALA A 98 9.38 23.23 -2.95
N ALA A 99 8.33 23.63 -2.24
CA ALA A 99 8.13 24.99 -1.73
C ALA A 99 8.72 25.17 -0.32
N GLN A 100 8.69 24.12 0.50
CA GLN A 100 9.25 24.10 1.85
C GLN A 100 9.85 22.73 2.14
N VAL A 101 10.98 22.69 2.84
CA VAL A 101 11.65 21.45 3.26
C VAL A 101 11.89 21.50 4.77
N GLN A 102 11.53 20.43 5.48
CA GLN A 102 11.69 20.29 6.93
C GLN A 102 12.33 18.94 7.22
N ASN A 103 13.58 18.97 7.67
CA ASN A 103 14.30 17.76 8.06
C ASN A 103 13.97 17.44 9.52
N HIS A 104 13.68 16.17 9.80
CA HIS A 104 13.55 15.69 11.16
C HIS A 104 14.90 15.85 11.89
N PRO A 105 14.93 16.31 13.15
CA PRO A 105 16.18 16.60 13.87
C PRO A 105 17.07 15.37 14.04
N SER A 106 16.49 14.19 14.34
CA SER A 106 17.23 12.95 14.65
C SER A 106 16.97 11.76 13.71
N GLN A 107 15.71 11.49 13.32
CA GLN A 107 15.37 10.45 12.32
C GLN A 107 15.78 10.87 10.90
N ASP A 108 16.01 9.88 10.04
CA ASP A 108 16.35 10.07 8.63
C ASP A 108 15.09 10.36 7.79
N MET A 109 14.36 11.40 8.17
CA MET A 109 13.03 11.70 7.63
C MET A 109 12.95 13.19 7.26
N THR A 110 12.22 13.49 6.19
CA THR A 110 12.01 14.84 5.67
C THR A 110 10.58 15.01 5.19
N LEU A 111 9.98 16.14 5.58
CA LEU A 111 8.72 16.61 5.04
C LEU A 111 8.98 17.71 4.01
N VAL A 112 8.34 17.58 2.86
CA VAL A 112 8.45 18.56 1.79
C VAL A 112 7.04 19.04 1.43
N ARG A 113 6.78 20.34 1.61
CA ARG A 113 5.53 20.96 1.12
C ARG A 113 5.68 21.29 -0.35
N MET A 114 4.70 20.90 -1.16
CA MET A 114 4.67 21.18 -2.58
C MET A 114 4.18 22.61 -2.89
N ASP A 115 4.44 23.06 -4.11
CA ASP A 115 4.00 24.36 -4.64
C ASP A 115 2.50 24.43 -4.96
N ALA A 116 1.82 23.30 -5.00
CA ALA A 116 0.38 23.18 -5.09
C ALA A 116 -0.11 21.88 -4.43
N ALA A 117 -1.38 21.86 -4.04
CA ALA A 117 -2.08 20.65 -3.64
C ALA A 117 -2.07 19.60 -4.76
N ALA A 118 -1.93 18.33 -4.42
CA ALA A 118 -1.85 17.22 -5.36
C ALA A 118 -3.16 17.09 -6.16
N SER A 119 -4.30 17.15 -5.47
CA SER A 119 -5.65 17.15 -6.03
C SER A 119 -5.89 18.25 -7.07
N SER A 120 -5.17 19.38 -6.97
CA SER A 120 -5.29 20.49 -7.91
C SER A 120 -4.67 20.20 -9.29
N ARG A 121 -3.78 19.21 -9.36
CA ARG A 121 -3.10 18.79 -10.60
C ARG A 121 -3.54 17.42 -11.09
N ILE A 122 -3.90 16.53 -10.16
CA ILE A 122 -4.44 15.20 -10.42
C ILE A 122 -5.57 14.96 -9.43
N ALA A 123 -6.81 15.13 -9.87
CA ALA A 123 -7.98 15.05 -9.00
C ALA A 123 -8.18 13.65 -8.39
N GLU A 124 -7.67 12.63 -9.07
CA GLU A 124 -7.72 11.23 -8.64
C GLU A 124 -6.66 10.87 -7.59
N LEU A 125 -5.63 11.71 -7.38
CA LEU A 125 -4.56 11.41 -6.43
C LEU A 125 -5.10 11.49 -5.00
N GLU A 126 -4.90 10.41 -4.25
CA GLU A 126 -5.35 10.27 -2.87
C GLU A 126 -4.12 10.08 -1.97
N PRO A 127 -3.82 11.00 -1.05
CA PRO A 127 -2.69 10.84 -0.13
C PRO A 127 -2.84 9.61 0.78
N ILE A 128 -1.71 8.97 1.12
CA ILE A 128 -1.70 7.82 2.05
C ILE A 128 -1.35 8.33 3.44
N ALA A 129 -2.31 8.29 4.37
CA ALA A 129 -2.10 8.75 5.74
C ALA A 129 -0.97 7.96 6.43
N ILE A 130 -0.20 8.62 7.29
CA ILE A 130 0.81 7.91 8.08
C ILE A 130 0.16 7.00 9.12
N ASN A 131 0.90 5.98 9.53
CA ASN A 131 0.59 5.20 10.71
C ASN A 131 0.91 6.04 11.96
N THR A 132 -0.09 6.20 12.82
CA THR A 132 0.02 6.92 14.09
C THR A 132 0.03 5.99 15.30
N THR A 133 -0.22 4.70 15.09
CA THR A 133 -0.28 3.70 16.16
C THR A 133 1.09 3.08 16.37
N MET A 134 1.49 2.95 17.64
CA MET A 134 2.79 2.37 17.99
C MET A 134 2.91 0.95 17.42
N LEU A 135 3.98 0.70 16.66
CA LEU A 135 4.35 -0.62 16.17
C LEU A 135 5.21 -1.34 17.22
N ASP A 136 4.86 -2.59 17.51
CA ASP A 136 5.52 -3.44 18.49
C ASP A 136 5.71 -4.86 17.96
N ASP A 137 6.24 -5.77 18.80
CA ASP A 137 6.56 -7.14 18.41
C ASP A 137 5.34 -7.95 17.89
N THR A 138 4.10 -7.49 18.08
CA THR A 138 2.91 -8.14 17.51
C THR A 138 2.78 -7.96 15.99
N TRP A 139 3.60 -7.09 15.41
CA TRP A 139 3.71 -6.87 13.96
C TRP A 139 4.74 -7.77 13.29
N LEU A 140 5.60 -8.46 14.06
CA LEU A 140 6.60 -9.36 13.49
C LEU A 140 5.92 -10.50 12.72
N GLY A 141 6.41 -10.76 11.51
CA GLY A 141 5.87 -11.74 10.58
C GLY A 141 4.67 -11.25 9.75
N ARG A 142 4.08 -10.08 10.06
CA ARG A 142 3.05 -9.49 9.20
C ARG A 142 3.68 -8.97 7.91
N THR A 143 2.93 -9.05 6.82
CA THR A 143 3.35 -8.49 5.54
C THR A 143 3.23 -6.97 5.55
N ALA A 144 4.29 -6.29 5.11
CA ALA A 144 4.29 -4.90 4.72
C ALA A 144 4.64 -4.81 3.23
N GLU A 145 4.31 -3.70 2.58
CA GLU A 145 4.61 -3.50 1.16
C GLU A 145 5.35 -2.18 0.95
N ALA A 146 6.53 -2.27 0.36
CA ALA A 146 7.32 -1.12 -0.02
C ALA A 146 7.04 -0.72 -1.48
N ALA A 147 7.27 0.54 -1.79
CA ALA A 147 7.15 1.05 -3.15
C ALA A 147 8.20 2.11 -3.46
N GLY A 148 8.61 2.20 -4.72
CA GLY A 148 9.58 3.19 -5.16
C GLY A 148 9.94 3.09 -6.63
N TYR A 149 10.95 3.89 -7.03
CA TYR A 149 11.45 4.03 -8.40
C TYR A 149 12.91 3.60 -8.53
N GLY A 150 13.36 2.71 -7.65
CA GLY A 150 14.71 2.17 -7.62
C GLY A 150 15.12 1.42 -8.88
N GLN A 151 16.40 1.09 -8.96
CA GLN A 151 16.97 0.30 -10.04
C GLN A 151 16.33 -1.08 -10.11
N GLN A 152 15.91 -1.46 -11.32
CA GLN A 152 15.37 -2.77 -11.66
C GLN A 152 16.47 -3.73 -12.13
N GLU A 153 16.10 -5.00 -12.33
CA GLU A 153 17.00 -6.12 -12.66
C GLU A 153 17.83 -5.93 -13.94
N ASP A 154 17.30 -5.21 -14.94
CA ASP A 154 17.98 -4.95 -16.21
C ASP A 154 18.89 -3.70 -16.15
N GLY A 155 19.03 -3.10 -14.97
CA GLY A 155 19.75 -1.85 -14.75
C GLY A 155 18.99 -0.62 -15.25
N SER A 156 17.77 -0.79 -15.78
CA SER A 156 16.86 0.32 -15.99
C SER A 156 16.39 0.83 -14.62
N SER A 157 16.26 2.14 -14.53
CA SER A 157 15.51 2.78 -13.47
C SER A 157 14.33 3.49 -14.12
N GLY A 158 13.26 3.62 -13.35
CA GLY A 158 12.19 4.54 -13.71
C GLY A 158 10.92 3.90 -14.24
N GLU A 159 10.49 2.80 -13.64
CA GLU A 159 9.05 2.58 -13.43
C GLU A 159 8.81 2.37 -11.93
N ARG A 160 7.63 2.75 -11.42
CA ARG A 160 7.24 2.48 -10.04
C ARG A 160 6.99 0.99 -9.85
N GLU A 161 7.60 0.41 -8.84
CA GLU A 161 7.44 -1.00 -8.48
C GLU A 161 7.06 -1.14 -7.00
N PHE A 162 6.52 -2.31 -6.66
CA PHE A 162 6.09 -2.68 -5.31
C PHE A 162 6.77 -3.99 -4.89
N THR A 163 7.10 -4.13 -3.60
CA THR A 163 7.58 -5.39 -3.02
C THR A 163 6.94 -5.66 -1.66
N ALA A 164 6.29 -6.82 -1.54
CA ALA A 164 5.63 -7.27 -0.32
C ALA A 164 6.52 -8.24 0.48
N GLU A 165 6.85 -7.86 1.71
CA GLU A 165 7.85 -8.53 2.54
C GLU A 165 7.40 -8.60 4.02
N PRO A 166 7.80 -9.64 4.77
CA PRO A 166 7.49 -9.72 6.19
C PRO A 166 8.27 -8.69 7.00
N ILE A 167 7.65 -8.13 8.02
CA ILE A 167 8.33 -7.36 9.07
C ILE A 167 9.11 -8.36 9.95
N VAL A 168 10.43 -8.21 10.04
CA VAL A 168 11.30 -9.17 10.75
C VAL A 168 11.92 -8.62 12.04
N ALA A 169 12.01 -7.30 12.19
CA ALA A 169 12.59 -6.70 13.37
C ALA A 169 12.17 -5.23 13.56
N PHE A 170 12.36 -4.76 14.80
CA PHE A 170 12.42 -3.34 15.15
C PHE A 170 13.82 -3.04 15.69
N GLU A 171 14.59 -2.22 14.97
CA GLU A 171 15.99 -1.96 15.30
C GLU A 171 16.20 -0.55 15.85
N SER A 172 16.99 -0.46 16.91
CA SER A 172 17.43 0.81 17.51
C SER A 172 16.30 1.82 17.71
N PRO A 173 15.23 1.45 18.43
CA PRO A 173 13.82 1.24 17.98
C PRO A 173 13.26 2.06 16.80
N GLN A 174 14.05 2.93 16.18
CA GLN A 174 13.72 3.89 15.13
C GLN A 174 13.40 3.23 13.80
N PHE A 175 13.85 2.00 13.58
CA PHE A 175 13.69 1.32 12.30
C PHE A 175 12.67 0.19 12.39
N LEU A 176 11.75 0.18 11.44
CA LEU A 176 11.02 -1.03 11.03
C LEU A 176 11.85 -1.74 9.98
N VAL A 177 12.03 -3.06 10.12
CA VAL A 177 12.82 -3.88 9.20
C VAL A 177 11.93 -4.85 8.46
N ILE A 178 11.94 -4.80 7.14
CA ILE A 178 11.39 -5.84 6.27
C ILE A 178 12.53 -6.68 5.68
N ASP A 179 12.25 -7.92 5.33
CA ASP A 179 13.26 -8.83 4.77
C ASP A 179 12.80 -9.38 3.43
N GLY A 180 13.58 -9.10 2.40
CA GLY A 180 13.46 -9.65 1.07
C GLY A 180 13.67 -11.17 0.97
N MET A 181 14.23 -11.79 2.03
CA MET A 181 14.46 -13.23 2.17
C MET A 181 15.29 -13.85 1.02
N GLY A 182 16.10 -13.04 0.32
CA GLY A 182 16.84 -13.46 -0.85
C GLY A 182 16.00 -13.60 -2.13
N GLU A 183 14.72 -13.23 -2.09
CA GLU A 183 13.76 -13.44 -3.18
C GLU A 183 13.28 -12.16 -3.86
N ARG A 184 13.31 -11.03 -3.17
CA ARG A 184 12.89 -9.69 -3.62
C ARG A 184 13.46 -8.62 -2.69
N GLY A 185 13.35 -7.34 -3.03
CA GLY A 185 13.86 -6.27 -2.16
C GLY A 185 13.79 -4.90 -2.81
N VAL A 186 14.00 -3.86 -2.01
CA VAL A 186 14.21 -2.49 -2.51
C VAL A 186 15.67 -2.26 -2.87
N CYS A 187 15.95 -1.27 -3.71
CA CYS A 187 17.30 -0.98 -4.18
C CYS A 187 17.60 0.51 -4.34
N PHE A 188 18.76 0.80 -4.95
CA PHE A 188 19.23 2.15 -5.20
C PHE A 188 18.18 2.97 -5.97
N GLY A 189 17.71 4.06 -5.36
CA GLY A 189 16.64 4.92 -5.91
C GLY A 189 15.28 4.76 -5.22
N ASP A 190 15.08 3.71 -4.43
CA ASP A 190 13.91 3.56 -3.57
C ASP A 190 14.03 4.39 -2.27
N SER A 191 15.22 4.93 -1.98
CA SER A 191 15.48 5.79 -0.82
C SER A 191 14.38 6.83 -0.62
N GLY A 192 13.79 6.87 0.58
CA GLY A 192 12.67 7.74 0.92
C GLY A 192 11.29 7.28 0.44
N GLY A 193 11.20 6.17 -0.29
CA GLY A 193 9.94 5.52 -0.66
C GLY A 193 9.22 4.92 0.56
N PRO A 194 7.89 4.77 0.51
CA PRO A 194 7.11 4.31 1.66
C PRO A 194 7.25 2.81 1.87
N VAL A 195 7.17 2.38 3.13
CA VAL A 195 6.65 1.07 3.49
C VAL A 195 5.25 1.24 4.06
N MET A 196 4.32 0.41 3.58
CA MET A 196 2.90 0.50 3.88
C MET A 196 2.44 -0.76 4.63
N ILE A 197 1.46 -0.56 5.51
CA ILE A 197 0.82 -1.62 6.29
C ILE A 197 -0.70 -1.48 6.22
N VAL A 198 -1.42 -2.56 6.49
CA VAL A 198 -2.84 -2.50 6.84
C VAL A 198 -2.94 -2.28 8.35
N ALA A 199 -3.49 -1.15 8.77
CA ALA A 199 -3.74 -0.83 10.17
C ALA A 199 -4.92 -1.64 10.73
N ASP A 200 -5.11 -1.60 12.04
CA ASP A 200 -6.19 -2.36 12.72
C ASP A 200 -7.60 -1.92 12.29
N ASP A 201 -7.73 -0.70 11.76
CA ASP A 201 -8.98 -0.18 11.17
C ASP A 201 -9.21 -0.63 9.71
N GLY A 202 -8.32 -1.45 9.15
CA GLY A 202 -8.35 -1.96 7.78
C GLY A 202 -7.85 -0.97 6.73
N SER A 203 -7.45 0.24 7.10
CA SER A 203 -6.91 1.24 6.16
C SER A 203 -5.43 1.00 5.88
N VAL A 204 -4.98 1.35 4.67
CA VAL A 204 -3.56 1.35 4.34
C VAL A 204 -2.90 2.59 4.90
N ARG A 205 -1.77 2.42 5.59
CA ARG A 205 -1.00 3.49 6.24
C ARG A 205 0.46 3.43 5.86
N VAL A 206 1.11 4.58 5.71
CA VAL A 206 2.58 4.65 5.60
C VAL A 206 3.18 4.41 6.98
N ALA A 207 3.88 3.29 7.16
CA ALA A 207 4.56 2.94 8.41
C ALA A 207 5.99 3.52 8.51
N GLY A 208 6.60 3.86 7.38
CA GLY A 208 7.92 4.48 7.35
C GLY A 208 8.40 4.88 5.96
N ASP A 209 9.53 5.58 5.93
CA ASP A 209 10.28 5.91 4.71
C ASP A 209 11.62 5.15 4.65
N LEU A 210 12.02 4.67 3.47
CA LEU A 210 13.23 3.87 3.31
C LEU A 210 14.48 4.70 3.64
N SER A 211 15.16 4.33 4.72
CA SER A 211 16.41 4.99 5.14
C SER A 211 17.62 4.33 4.50
N TYR A 212 17.77 3.01 4.63
CA TYR A 212 18.82 2.26 3.95
C TYR A 212 18.47 0.78 3.84
N GLY A 213 18.99 0.15 2.79
CA GLY A 213 18.71 -1.24 2.46
C GLY A 213 19.94 -2.15 2.44
N ASP A 214 19.70 -3.42 2.16
CA ASP A 214 20.78 -4.38 1.90
C ASP A 214 21.49 -4.02 0.59
N PRO A 215 22.84 -3.96 0.54
CA PRO A 215 23.56 -3.65 -0.69
C PRO A 215 23.32 -4.61 -1.86
N ASN A 216 22.80 -5.81 -1.59
CA ASN A 216 22.42 -6.79 -2.61
C ASN A 216 20.95 -6.68 -3.02
N CYS A 217 20.18 -5.74 -2.41
CA CYS A 217 18.80 -5.41 -2.74
C CYS A 217 17.82 -6.60 -2.64
N LEU A 218 18.13 -7.52 -1.74
CA LEU A 218 17.44 -8.80 -1.53
C LEU A 218 17.29 -9.17 -0.05
N GLY A 219 17.82 -8.33 0.83
CA GLY A 219 18.01 -8.63 2.23
C GLY A 219 17.14 -7.75 3.09
N GLN A 220 17.71 -7.28 4.20
CA GLN A 220 16.97 -6.51 5.17
C GLN A 220 17.01 -5.01 4.90
N ASP A 221 15.84 -4.42 4.79
CA ASP A 221 15.65 -3.01 4.49
C ASP A 221 15.03 -2.27 5.67
N ARG A 222 15.57 -1.09 5.98
CA ARG A 222 15.28 -0.34 7.21
C ARG A 222 14.58 0.96 6.92
N TYR A 223 13.41 1.11 7.53
CA TYR A 223 12.50 2.24 7.33
C TYR A 223 12.41 3.09 8.59
N SER A 224 12.60 4.40 8.45
CA SER A 224 12.36 5.39 9.51
C SER A 224 10.88 5.38 9.87
N ARG A 225 10.56 5.11 11.14
CA ARG A 225 9.19 4.86 11.60
C ARG A 225 8.34 6.13 11.75
N THR A 226 7.16 6.17 11.11
CA THR A 226 6.23 7.30 11.26
C THR A 226 5.57 7.36 12.64
N ASP A 227 5.32 6.22 13.28
CA ASP A 227 4.65 6.16 14.59
C ASP A 227 5.51 6.76 15.71
N LEU A 228 6.82 6.86 15.51
CA LEU A 228 7.75 7.56 16.41
C LEU A 228 7.96 9.03 16.05
N ALA A 229 7.37 9.50 14.94
CA ALA A 229 7.52 10.86 14.43
C ALA A 229 6.18 11.62 14.34
N VAL A 230 5.07 11.05 14.80
CA VAL A 230 3.71 11.60 14.68
C VAL A 230 3.64 13.08 15.10
N GLU A 231 4.09 13.41 16.31
CA GLU A 231 4.04 14.79 16.82
C GLU A 231 4.82 15.77 15.90
N TRP A 232 5.99 15.34 15.41
CA TRP A 232 6.77 16.16 14.48
C TRP A 232 6.07 16.32 13.14
N ILE A 233 5.53 15.22 12.57
CA ILE A 233 4.84 15.26 11.28
C ILE A 233 3.61 16.16 11.36
N GLU A 234 2.79 15.96 12.39
CA GLU A 234 1.53 16.69 12.58
C GLU A 234 1.75 18.16 12.92
N SER A 235 2.90 18.53 13.47
CA SER A 235 3.25 19.95 13.69
C SER A 235 3.37 20.77 12.39
N PHE A 236 3.57 20.11 11.25
CA PHE A 236 3.61 20.74 9.92
C PHE A 236 2.37 20.46 9.09
N THR A 237 1.85 19.23 9.18
CA THR A 237 0.78 18.72 8.32
C THR A 237 -0.62 18.91 8.90
N GLY A 238 -0.70 19.22 10.21
CA GLY A 238 -1.93 19.06 10.99
C GLY A 238 -2.11 17.61 11.44
N PRO A 239 -3.13 17.30 12.27
CA PRO A 239 -3.40 15.94 12.72
C PRO A 239 -3.48 14.96 11.55
N THR A 240 -2.91 13.77 11.70
CA THR A 240 -3.02 12.70 10.71
C THR A 240 -4.39 12.12 10.83
N ASN A 241 -5.05 12.09 9.69
CA ASN A 241 -6.42 11.71 9.65
C ASN A 241 -6.53 10.40 8.89
N GLY A 242 -7.34 9.47 9.39
CA GLY A 242 -8.05 8.60 8.44
C GLY A 242 -9.05 9.45 7.65
N SER A 243 -8.58 10.36 6.79
CA SER A 243 -9.32 11.50 6.18
C SER A 243 -9.81 12.58 7.17
N THR A 244 -9.27 13.82 7.09
CA THR A 244 -9.84 15.04 7.69
C THR A 244 -9.51 16.19 6.74
N ASP A 245 -10.09 16.10 5.56
CA ASP A 245 -10.47 17.32 4.85
C ASP A 245 -11.68 17.90 5.61
N CYS A 246 -11.75 19.22 5.81
CA CYS A 246 -12.96 19.81 6.40
C CYS A 246 -14.20 19.63 5.51
N ALA A 247 -14.02 19.36 4.21
CA ALA A 247 -15.11 18.96 3.33
C ALA A 247 -15.68 17.57 3.70
N THR A 248 -14.86 16.67 4.25
CA THR A 248 -15.29 15.32 4.66
C THR A 248 -15.59 15.19 6.15
N LEU A 249 -14.85 15.91 7.00
CA LEU A 249 -15.03 15.89 8.45
C LEU A 249 -16.21 16.79 8.91
N GLY A 250 -16.37 17.95 8.28
CA GLY A 250 -17.40 18.93 8.63
C GLY A 250 -17.29 19.47 10.07
N SER A 251 -18.28 20.28 10.45
CA SER A 251 -18.37 20.86 11.80
C SER A 251 -18.84 19.87 12.86
N GLU A 252 -19.53 18.80 12.45
CA GLU A 252 -19.93 17.73 13.36
C GLU A 252 -18.69 17.01 13.91
N GLY A 253 -17.71 16.72 13.07
CA GLY A 253 -16.50 16.02 13.49
C GLY A 253 -16.70 14.53 13.71
N ARG A 254 -15.73 13.88 14.34
CA ARG A 254 -15.81 12.48 14.80
C ARG A 254 -14.87 12.22 15.98
N CYS A 255 -14.99 11.05 16.56
CA CYS A 255 -14.04 10.53 17.55
C CYS A 255 -12.99 9.64 16.89
N VAL A 256 -11.71 9.88 17.22
CA VAL A 256 -10.59 9.01 16.87
C VAL A 256 -9.98 8.52 18.19
N GLY A 257 -10.46 7.36 18.64
CA GLY A 257 -10.19 6.87 19.99
C GLY A 257 -10.67 7.88 21.04
N GLU A 258 -9.75 8.34 21.89
CA GLU A 258 -10.02 9.35 22.93
C GLU A 258 -9.93 10.80 22.42
N THR A 259 -9.75 11.05 21.13
CA THR A 259 -9.59 12.41 20.59
C THR A 259 -10.81 12.81 19.77
N ALA A 260 -11.43 13.93 20.10
CA ALA A 260 -12.43 14.58 19.25
C ALA A 260 -11.72 15.39 18.17
N VAL A 261 -12.12 15.21 16.91
CA VAL A 261 -11.64 16.01 15.77
C VAL A 261 -12.83 16.61 15.04
N TRP A 262 -12.81 17.91 14.76
CA TRP A 262 -13.90 18.62 14.07
C TRP A 262 -13.39 19.84 13.31
N CYS A 263 -14.20 20.43 12.43
CA CYS A 263 -13.83 21.66 11.75
C CYS A 263 -14.58 22.86 12.31
N ASP A 264 -13.81 23.90 12.66
CA ASP A 264 -14.29 25.23 12.99
C ASP A 264 -14.16 26.08 11.72
N GLY A 265 -15.20 26.05 10.89
CA GLY A 265 -15.12 26.51 9.50
C GLY A 265 -14.21 25.61 8.67
N GLU A 266 -13.17 26.19 8.06
CA GLU A 266 -12.15 25.46 7.31
C GLU A 266 -10.93 25.09 8.17
N THR A 267 -10.98 25.38 9.48
CA THR A 267 -9.87 25.10 10.39
C THR A 267 -10.12 23.79 11.14
N PRO A 268 -9.33 22.74 10.90
CA PRO A 268 -9.38 21.54 11.72
C PRO A 268 -9.06 21.88 13.18
N ARG A 269 -9.82 21.29 14.08
CA ARG A 269 -9.67 21.34 15.53
C ARG A 269 -9.59 19.93 16.05
N SER A 270 -8.83 19.76 17.12
CA SER A 270 -8.72 18.50 17.83
C SER A 270 -8.61 18.74 19.33
N GLU A 271 -9.22 17.88 20.12
CA GLU A 271 -9.15 17.90 21.57
C GLU A 271 -9.06 16.47 22.11
N ARG A 272 -8.10 16.21 23.00
CA ARG A 272 -7.96 14.91 23.65
C ARG A 272 -8.86 14.84 24.88
N CYS A 273 -9.63 13.76 24.98
CA CYS A 273 -10.72 13.57 25.92
C CYS A 273 -10.44 12.39 26.85
N GLU A 274 -11.12 12.35 28.00
CA GLU A 274 -11.30 11.10 28.76
C GLU A 274 -12.40 10.23 28.11
N THR A 275 -13.41 10.87 27.53
CA THR A 275 -14.41 10.20 26.70
C THR A 275 -14.74 11.12 25.54
N CYS A 276 -14.53 10.63 24.31
CA CYS A 276 -15.01 11.29 23.11
C CYS A 276 -16.39 10.72 22.76
N GLY A 277 -17.36 11.58 22.45
CA GLY A 277 -18.69 11.14 22.04
C GLY A 277 -19.56 12.28 21.53
N TRP A 278 -20.81 11.97 21.17
CA TRP A 278 -21.72 12.99 20.64
C TRP A 278 -22.16 13.99 21.73
N ASP A 279 -21.91 15.28 21.47
CA ASP A 279 -22.38 16.41 22.26
C ASP A 279 -23.55 17.09 21.55
N ALA A 280 -24.73 17.02 22.16
CA ALA A 280 -25.95 17.60 21.60
C ALA A 280 -25.97 19.13 21.62
N ALA A 281 -25.19 19.79 22.48
CA ALA A 281 -25.09 21.25 22.52
C ALA A 281 -24.13 21.77 21.44
N ALA A 282 -23.10 21.02 21.12
CA ALA A 282 -22.19 21.31 20.02
C ALA A 282 -22.71 20.83 18.64
N GLU A 283 -23.76 20.01 18.63
CA GLU A 283 -24.24 19.29 17.44
C GLU A 283 -23.09 18.54 16.74
N GLY A 284 -22.26 17.85 17.52
CA GLY A 284 -21.06 17.20 16.99
C GLY A 284 -20.29 16.37 18.02
N TYR A 285 -19.28 15.64 17.56
CA TYR A 285 -18.41 14.82 18.38
C TYR A 285 -17.38 15.66 19.13
N ARG A 286 -17.43 15.62 20.45
CA ARG A 286 -16.59 16.43 21.34
C ARG A 286 -16.11 15.61 22.53
N CYS A 287 -15.27 16.22 23.34
CA CYS A 287 -14.99 15.69 24.67
C CYS A 287 -16.23 15.83 25.54
N ILE A 288 -16.75 14.70 26.02
CA ILE A 288 -17.93 14.64 26.88
C ILE A 288 -17.55 14.03 28.23
N THR A 289 -18.38 14.31 29.24
CA THR A 289 -18.23 13.75 30.60
C THR A 289 -19.24 12.64 30.88
N ALA A 290 -20.20 12.44 29.98
CA ALA A 290 -21.18 11.36 30.02
C ALA A 290 -20.70 10.17 29.19
N ALA A 291 -21.39 9.04 29.31
CA ALA A 291 -21.18 7.91 28.40
C ALA A 291 -21.52 8.30 26.96
N ASP A 292 -20.72 7.83 26.00
CA ASP A 292 -20.96 8.09 24.58
C ASP A 292 -22.26 7.44 24.11
N PRO A 293 -23.27 8.23 23.68
CA PRO A 293 -24.53 7.68 23.21
C PRO A 293 -24.41 6.98 21.85
N CYS A 294 -23.30 7.17 21.13
CA CYS A 294 -23.03 6.52 19.85
C CYS A 294 -22.28 5.19 19.98
N GLU A 295 -21.90 4.76 21.18
CA GLU A 295 -21.15 3.50 21.39
C GLU A 295 -19.84 3.42 20.57
N GLY A 296 -19.17 4.54 20.34
CA GLY A 296 -17.96 4.64 19.53
C GLY A 296 -18.19 4.74 18.03
N LEU A 297 -19.44 4.82 17.56
CA LEU A 297 -19.78 5.00 16.15
C LEU A 297 -19.80 6.49 15.76
N ASP A 298 -19.31 6.79 14.56
CA ASP A 298 -19.49 8.10 13.93
C ASP A 298 -20.56 8.06 12.81
N GLU A 299 -20.72 9.16 12.09
CA GLU A 299 -21.64 9.26 10.96
C GLU A 299 -21.18 8.39 9.76
N ALA A 300 -19.87 8.11 9.67
CA ALA A 300 -19.32 7.19 8.69
C ALA A 300 -19.66 5.73 9.04
N GLY A 301 -19.77 5.40 10.32
CA GLY A 301 -20.24 4.12 10.84
C GLY A 301 -19.29 2.94 10.58
N ALA A 302 -19.75 1.75 10.98
CA ALA A 302 -19.04 0.49 10.90
C ALA A 302 -19.97 -0.68 10.52
N CYS A 303 -19.39 -1.71 9.89
CA CYS A 303 -20.09 -2.95 9.59
C CYS A 303 -19.97 -3.93 10.76
N ALA A 304 -21.10 -4.52 11.16
CA ALA A 304 -21.18 -5.66 12.07
C ALA A 304 -21.69 -6.86 11.26
N GLY A 305 -20.78 -7.55 10.57
CA GLY A 305 -21.14 -8.56 9.57
C GLY A 305 -21.91 -7.91 8.41
N VAL A 306 -23.13 -8.38 8.15
CA VAL A 306 -24.02 -7.82 7.11
C VAL A 306 -24.84 -6.61 7.59
N VAL A 307 -24.67 -6.17 8.84
CA VAL A 307 -25.42 -5.03 9.39
C VAL A 307 -24.56 -3.76 9.34
N ALA A 308 -25.02 -2.75 8.61
CA ALA A 308 -24.45 -1.41 8.66
C ALA A 308 -24.94 -0.68 9.91
N ARG A 309 -24.02 -0.22 10.77
CA ARG A 309 -24.32 0.56 11.98
C ARG A 309 -23.66 1.94 11.87
N TRP A 310 -24.39 3.02 12.14
CA TRP A 310 -23.84 4.38 12.13
C TRP A 310 -24.52 5.22 13.20
N CYS A 311 -23.89 6.30 13.62
CA CYS A 311 -24.53 7.24 14.53
C CYS A 311 -25.12 8.42 13.74
N ASP A 312 -26.42 8.64 13.88
CA ASP A 312 -27.13 9.81 13.35
C ASP A 312 -27.43 10.73 14.52
N ARG A 313 -26.58 11.76 14.70
CA ARG A 313 -26.75 12.82 15.68
C ARG A 313 -27.02 12.32 17.10
N GLY A 314 -26.15 11.42 17.58
CA GLY A 314 -26.23 10.85 18.93
C GLY A 314 -27.18 9.66 19.06
N VAL A 315 -27.71 9.13 17.95
CA VAL A 315 -28.57 7.95 17.95
C VAL A 315 -27.96 6.88 17.05
N VAL A 316 -27.65 5.73 17.63
CA VAL A 316 -27.21 4.56 16.85
C VAL A 316 -28.34 4.11 15.93
N ARG A 317 -28.02 3.99 14.65
CA ARG A 317 -28.86 3.48 13.56
C ARG A 317 -28.24 2.22 13.02
N GLU A 318 -29.09 1.32 12.55
CA GLU A 318 -28.67 0.04 12.01
C GLU A 318 -29.51 -0.31 10.78
N ARG A 319 -28.89 -0.99 9.82
CA ARG A 319 -29.55 -1.53 8.63
C ARG A 319 -28.97 -2.90 8.29
N ASP A 320 -29.83 -3.90 8.26
CA ASP A 320 -29.47 -5.24 7.82
C ASP A 320 -29.43 -5.28 6.28
N CYS A 321 -28.26 -5.54 5.73
CA CYS A 321 -28.06 -5.53 4.28
C CYS A 321 -28.47 -6.82 3.60
N ALA A 322 -28.54 -7.94 4.34
CA ALA A 322 -29.05 -9.20 3.78
C ALA A 322 -30.53 -9.11 3.38
N ALA A 323 -31.26 -8.13 3.92
CA ALA A 323 -32.65 -7.86 3.55
C ALA A 323 -32.80 -7.12 2.21
N CYS A 324 -31.71 -6.67 1.59
CA CYS A 324 -31.68 -5.87 0.35
C CYS A 324 -31.02 -6.65 -0.79
N ASP A 325 -31.74 -7.58 -1.44
CA ASP A 325 -31.29 -8.32 -2.63
C ASP A 325 -29.89 -8.97 -2.47
N ASP A 326 -29.66 -9.66 -1.34
CA ASP A 326 -28.39 -10.31 -0.97
C ASP A 326 -27.20 -9.33 -0.81
N GLY A 327 -27.47 -8.05 -0.55
CA GLY A 327 -26.46 -7.03 -0.31
C GLY A 327 -25.62 -7.29 0.95
N THR A 328 -24.37 -6.84 0.91
CA THR A 328 -23.45 -6.88 2.06
C THR A 328 -23.30 -5.49 2.66
N CYS A 329 -22.81 -5.42 3.90
CA CYS A 329 -22.40 -4.14 4.47
C CYS A 329 -21.06 -3.73 3.86
N GLY A 330 -21.01 -2.54 3.26
CA GLY A 330 -19.82 -1.97 2.65
C GLY A 330 -19.79 -0.45 2.76
N ARG A 331 -18.75 0.20 2.23
CA ARG A 331 -18.66 1.67 2.21
C ARG A 331 -19.15 2.24 0.87
N VAL A 332 -19.96 3.29 0.95
CA VAL A 332 -20.41 4.12 -0.17
C VAL A 332 -20.19 5.57 0.21
N ASP A 333 -19.43 6.31 -0.59
CA ASP A 333 -19.13 7.74 -0.36
C ASP A 333 -18.65 8.04 1.08
N GLY A 334 -17.75 7.19 1.59
CA GLY A 334 -17.16 7.34 2.92
C GLY A 334 -18.01 6.85 4.09
N ARG A 335 -19.27 6.45 3.86
CA ARG A 335 -20.19 5.96 4.90
C ARG A 335 -20.50 4.48 4.73
N VAL A 336 -20.82 3.78 5.82
CA VAL A 336 -21.30 2.40 5.74
C VAL A 336 -22.74 2.37 5.23
N GLY A 337 -22.99 1.40 4.37
CA GLY A 337 -24.28 1.19 3.76
C GLY A 337 -24.39 -0.24 3.24
N CYS A 338 -25.52 -0.50 2.61
CA CYS A 338 -25.75 -1.76 1.92
C CYS A 338 -25.35 -1.56 0.48
N VAL A 339 -24.39 -2.37 0.05
CA VAL A 339 -23.86 -2.38 -1.31
C VAL A 339 -24.33 -3.66 -1.99
N ASP A 340 -24.56 -3.55 -3.29
CA ASP A 340 -24.78 -4.72 -4.12
C ASP A 340 -23.54 -5.61 -4.03
N ASP A 341 -23.75 -6.90 -3.78
CA ASP A 341 -22.70 -7.91 -3.86
C ASP A 341 -22.89 -8.72 -5.15
N PRO A 342 -22.36 -8.26 -6.30
CA PRO A 342 -22.49 -8.95 -7.57
C PRO A 342 -21.81 -10.35 -7.56
N CYS A 343 -21.03 -10.64 -6.52
CA CYS A 343 -20.35 -11.91 -6.32
C CYS A 343 -21.01 -12.79 -5.24
N GLY A 344 -22.10 -12.36 -4.60
CA GLY A 344 -22.90 -13.16 -3.67
C GLY A 344 -22.08 -13.85 -2.57
N GLY A 345 -21.13 -13.13 -1.97
CA GLY A 345 -20.26 -13.59 -0.90
C GLY A 345 -19.08 -14.45 -1.36
N VAL A 346 -18.85 -14.57 -2.66
CA VAL A 346 -17.67 -15.24 -3.22
C VAL A 346 -16.57 -14.19 -3.40
N ASP A 347 -15.38 -14.45 -2.86
CA ASP A 347 -14.21 -13.58 -3.03
C ASP A 347 -13.31 -14.09 -4.16
N TYR A 348 -12.09 -13.55 -4.27
CA TYR A 348 -11.13 -13.96 -5.31
C TYR A 348 -10.62 -15.40 -5.12
N LEU A 349 -10.67 -15.95 -3.90
CA LEU A 349 -10.29 -17.34 -3.63
C LEU A 349 -11.35 -18.30 -4.18
N GLY A 350 -12.59 -17.84 -4.33
CA GLY A 350 -13.64 -18.64 -4.94
C GLY A 350 -14.09 -19.83 -4.09
N ARG A 351 -14.88 -20.71 -4.70
CA ARG A 351 -15.37 -21.97 -4.12
C ARG A 351 -15.65 -23.00 -5.19
N CYS A 352 -15.78 -24.26 -4.79
CA CYS A 352 -16.24 -25.33 -5.68
C CYS A 352 -17.75 -25.60 -5.50
N ASP A 353 -18.51 -25.57 -6.58
CA ASP A 353 -19.86 -26.15 -6.67
C ASP A 353 -19.77 -27.44 -7.51
N GLY A 354 -19.45 -28.56 -6.84
CA GLY A 354 -19.07 -29.80 -7.52
C GLY A 354 -17.72 -29.66 -8.23
N ASP A 355 -17.63 -30.10 -9.49
CA ASP A 355 -16.42 -29.92 -10.34
C ASP A 355 -16.41 -28.56 -11.08
N VAL A 356 -17.27 -27.62 -10.69
CA VAL A 356 -17.28 -26.25 -11.24
C VAL A 356 -16.61 -25.30 -10.26
N ALA A 357 -15.53 -24.65 -10.68
CA ALA A 357 -14.90 -23.57 -9.94
C ALA A 357 -15.69 -22.28 -10.13
N VAL A 358 -15.99 -21.58 -9.03
CA VAL A 358 -16.70 -20.29 -9.01
C VAL A 358 -15.84 -19.27 -8.27
N TRP A 359 -15.56 -18.12 -8.85
CA TRP A 359 -14.74 -17.08 -8.20
C TRP A 359 -15.20 -15.68 -8.58
N CYS A 360 -14.91 -14.69 -7.73
CA CYS A 360 -15.18 -13.30 -8.03
C CYS A 360 -13.98 -12.67 -8.73
N HIS A 361 -14.19 -12.24 -9.96
CA HIS A 361 -13.19 -11.57 -10.76
C HIS A 361 -13.28 -10.06 -10.53
N GLU A 362 -12.16 -9.45 -10.13
CA GLU A 362 -12.03 -8.01 -9.91
C GLU A 362 -13.08 -7.43 -8.95
N GLY A 363 -13.57 -8.24 -8.00
CA GLY A 363 -14.57 -7.82 -7.01
C GLY A 363 -15.95 -7.49 -7.56
N THR A 364 -16.19 -7.65 -8.87
CA THR A 364 -17.37 -7.09 -9.56
C THR A 364 -18.09 -8.09 -10.45
N MET A 365 -17.48 -9.25 -10.75
CA MET A 365 -18.06 -10.22 -11.67
C MET A 365 -17.83 -11.66 -11.20
N LEU A 366 -18.92 -12.39 -10.95
CA LEU A 366 -18.85 -13.82 -10.72
C LEU A 366 -18.44 -14.57 -12.01
N ARG A 367 -17.39 -15.37 -11.92
CA ARG A 367 -16.90 -16.24 -12.99
C ARG A 367 -17.06 -17.70 -12.60
N THR A 368 -17.25 -18.55 -13.61
CA THR A 368 -17.32 -19.99 -13.42
C THR A 368 -16.46 -20.73 -14.45
N ARG A 369 -15.98 -21.91 -14.10
CA ARG A 369 -15.24 -22.81 -14.99
C ARG A 369 -15.56 -24.27 -14.68
N ASP A 370 -16.02 -25.00 -15.69
CA ASP A 370 -16.33 -26.42 -15.58
C ASP A 370 -15.04 -27.25 -15.74
N CYS A 371 -14.52 -27.77 -14.63
CA CYS A 371 -13.28 -28.55 -14.62
C CYS A 371 -13.48 -29.95 -15.19
N ALA A 372 -14.68 -30.52 -15.04
CA ALA A 372 -14.98 -31.86 -15.55
C ALA A 372 -14.93 -31.90 -17.09
N ALA A 373 -15.32 -30.82 -17.76
CA ALA A 373 -15.18 -30.67 -19.21
C ALA A 373 -13.72 -30.76 -19.70
N GLU A 374 -12.75 -30.45 -18.83
CA GLU A 374 -11.32 -30.53 -19.09
C GLU A 374 -10.66 -31.82 -18.53
N GLY A 375 -11.47 -32.73 -17.96
CA GLY A 375 -10.99 -33.93 -17.30
C GLY A 375 -10.27 -33.67 -15.96
N LEU A 376 -10.58 -32.54 -15.33
CA LEU A 376 -10.04 -32.05 -14.07
C LEU A 376 -11.13 -32.04 -12.99
N ARG A 377 -10.76 -31.76 -11.74
CA ARG A 377 -11.68 -31.54 -10.62
C ARG A 377 -11.50 -30.14 -10.06
N CYS A 378 -12.58 -29.58 -9.52
CA CYS A 378 -12.45 -28.34 -8.77
C CYS A 378 -11.89 -28.67 -7.38
N GLU A 379 -10.71 -28.15 -7.07
CA GLU A 379 -10.07 -28.35 -5.77
C GLU A 379 -9.37 -27.06 -5.32
N TYR A 380 -9.03 -27.00 -4.04
CA TYR A 380 -8.21 -25.91 -3.52
C TYR A 380 -6.78 -26.07 -4.02
N VAL A 381 -6.29 -25.10 -4.78
CA VAL A 381 -4.95 -25.16 -5.36
C VAL A 381 -3.92 -24.59 -4.38
N ASN A 382 -4.14 -23.36 -3.92
CA ASN A 382 -3.39 -22.65 -2.86
C ASN A 382 -3.98 -21.25 -2.66
N ASP A 383 -3.48 -20.52 -1.66
CA ASP A 383 -3.96 -19.19 -1.25
C ASP A 383 -3.76 -18.08 -2.32
N ARG A 384 -2.99 -18.34 -3.38
CA ARG A 384 -2.80 -17.40 -4.51
C ARG A 384 -3.80 -17.63 -5.65
N VAL A 385 -4.28 -18.86 -5.82
CA VAL A 385 -5.16 -19.26 -6.93
C VAL A 385 -6.58 -19.51 -6.44
N GLY A 386 -6.75 -19.89 -5.18
CA GLY A 386 -8.00 -20.30 -4.60
C GLY A 386 -8.47 -21.67 -5.09
N TYR A 387 -9.79 -21.84 -5.13
CA TYR A 387 -10.47 -23.02 -5.66
C TYR A 387 -10.54 -22.96 -7.18
N PHE A 388 -9.89 -23.92 -7.86
CA PHE A 388 -9.81 -23.93 -9.32
C PHE A 388 -9.64 -25.34 -9.89
N CYS A 389 -9.58 -25.45 -11.22
CA CYS A 389 -9.45 -26.73 -11.90
C CYS A 389 -8.04 -27.32 -11.72
N ALA A 390 -7.96 -28.45 -11.00
CA ALA A 390 -6.75 -29.19 -10.70
C ALA A 390 -6.88 -30.67 -11.08
N ARG A 391 -5.74 -31.38 -11.15
CA ARG A 391 -5.65 -32.78 -11.60
C ARG A 391 -5.81 -33.80 -10.49
#